data_AF-A0A2V2RTN6-F1
#
_entry.id   AF-A0A2V2RTN6-F1
#
_cell.length_a   1.000
_cell.length_b   1.000
_cell.length_c   1.000
_cell.angle_alpha   90.00
_cell.angle_beta   90.00
_cell.angle_gamma   90.00
#
_symmetry.space_group_name_H-M   'P 1'
#
loop_
_entity.id
_entity.type
_entity.pdbx_description
1 polymer ?
#
loop_
_entity_poly.entity_id
_entity_poly.type
_entity_poly.pdbx_seq_one_letter_code
_entity_poly.pdbx_strand_id
1 'polypeptide(L)'
;TENMAEKLHYRRLAIAKIRNEKAVALLFDEKVQEFVNRNGGYTRIYKLVPRRGDAGSVGLIELIDADDEGYSGTRKKKARKAAPRAKAIKANESAKEAQEEVESHENAELQSEA
;
A
#
# COMPACT_ATOMS: atom_id res chain seq x y z
N THR A 1 -19.81 -15.05 -0.71
CA THR A 1 -20.91 -14.17 -0.29
C THR A 1 -22.20 -14.74 -0.83
N GLU A 2 -23.28 -14.65 -0.07
CA GLU A 2 -24.60 -15.17 -0.47
C GLU A 2 -25.30 -14.26 -1.50
N ASN A 3 -24.77 -13.06 -1.74
CA ASN A 3 -25.28 -12.11 -2.73
C ASN A 3 -24.82 -12.47 -4.16
N MET A 4 -25.78 -12.85 -5.01
CA MET A 4 -25.55 -13.23 -6.40
C MET A 4 -25.04 -12.06 -7.28
N ALA A 5 -25.52 -10.84 -7.04
CA ALA A 5 -25.11 -9.66 -7.81
C ALA A 5 -23.62 -9.34 -7.56
N GLU A 6 -23.18 -9.44 -6.30
CA GLU A 6 -21.77 -9.27 -5.93
C GLU A 6 -20.89 -10.38 -6.53
N LYS A 7 -21.33 -11.64 -6.47
CA LYS A 7 -20.58 -12.77 -7.06
C LYS A 7 -20.33 -12.55 -8.55
N LEU A 8 -21.34 -12.11 -9.29
CA LEU A 8 -21.22 -11.78 -10.71
C LEU A 8 -20.29 -10.58 -10.95
N HIS A 9 -20.42 -9.54 -10.12
CA HIS A 9 -19.57 -8.35 -10.19
C HIS A 9 -18.08 -8.71 -10.02
N TYR A 10 -17.73 -9.52 -9.02
CA TYR A 10 -16.34 -9.95 -8.79
C TYR A 10 -15.80 -10.83 -9.92
N ARG A 11 -16.62 -11.74 -10.49
CA ARG A 11 -16.22 -12.52 -11.67
C ARG A 11 -15.91 -11.60 -12.86
N ARG A 12 -16.76 -10.60 -13.14
CA ARG A 12 -16.54 -9.64 -14.23
C ARG A 12 -15.23 -8.85 -14.03
N LEU A 13 -14.96 -8.39 -12.80
CA LEU A 13 -13.71 -7.73 -12.46
C LEU A 13 -12.49 -8.63 -12.65
N ALA A 14 -12.57 -9.90 -12.27
CA ALA A 14 -11.48 -10.86 -12.43
C ALA A 14 -11.19 -11.14 -13.92
N ILE A 15 -12.23 -11.34 -14.72
CA ILE A 15 -12.10 -11.56 -16.17
C ILE A 15 -11.46 -10.34 -16.85
N ALA A 16 -11.85 -9.12 -16.47
CA ALA A 16 -11.27 -7.91 -17.03
C ALA A 16 -9.74 -7.81 -16.80
N LYS A 17 -9.24 -8.32 -15.67
CA LYS A 17 -7.82 -8.31 -15.32
C LYS A 17 -7.03 -9.47 -15.93
N ILE A 18 -7.54 -10.69 -15.80
CA ILE A 18 -6.82 -11.92 -16.17
C ILE A 18 -6.98 -12.22 -17.67
N ARG A 19 -8.11 -11.81 -18.26
CA ARG A 19 -8.46 -12.04 -19.68
C ARG A 19 -8.44 -13.52 -20.09
N ASN A 20 -8.61 -14.42 -19.12
CA ASN A 20 -8.69 -15.87 -19.34
C ASN A 20 -9.84 -16.44 -18.51
N GLU A 21 -10.88 -16.90 -19.19
CA GLU A 21 -12.09 -17.43 -18.56
C GLU A 21 -11.84 -18.75 -17.81
N LYS A 22 -10.99 -19.63 -18.35
CA LYS A 22 -10.67 -20.92 -17.72
C LYS A 22 -9.96 -20.72 -16.38
N ALA A 23 -9.02 -19.79 -16.33
CA ALA A 23 -8.32 -19.46 -15.08
C ALA A 23 -9.27 -18.87 -14.03
N VAL A 24 -10.22 -18.04 -14.45
CA VAL A 24 -11.23 -17.47 -13.54
C VAL A 24 -12.20 -18.56 -13.05
N ALA A 25 -12.64 -19.48 -13.92
CA ALA A 25 -13.47 -20.60 -13.50
C ALA A 25 -12.75 -21.46 -12.44
N LEU A 26 -11.51 -21.86 -12.70
CA LEU A 26 -10.70 -22.63 -11.75
C LEU A 26 -10.54 -21.90 -10.40
N LEU A 27 -10.31 -20.58 -10.45
CA LEU A 27 -10.18 -19.77 -9.24
C LEU A 27 -11.48 -19.75 -8.40
N PHE A 28 -12.64 -19.53 -9.04
CA PHE A 28 -13.91 -19.33 -8.34
C PHE A 28 -14.68 -20.62 -8.03
N ASP A 29 -14.43 -21.70 -8.76
CA ASP A 29 -15.20 -22.94 -8.65
C ASP A 29 -14.45 -24.00 -7.84
N GLU A 30 -13.14 -24.16 -8.07
CA GLU A 30 -12.33 -25.18 -7.39
C GLU A 30 -11.56 -24.59 -6.20
N LYS A 31 -10.77 -23.54 -6.46
CA LYS A 31 -9.81 -23.01 -5.48
C LYS A 31 -10.43 -22.21 -4.34
N VAL A 32 -11.67 -21.73 -4.46
CA VAL A 32 -12.33 -20.95 -3.39
C VAL A 32 -12.38 -21.73 -2.09
N GLN A 33 -12.65 -23.04 -2.12
CA GLN A 33 -12.83 -23.86 -0.92
C GLN A 33 -11.57 -23.91 -0.05
N GLU A 34 -10.40 -23.97 -0.69
CA GLU A 34 -9.09 -24.01 -0.01
C GLU A 34 -8.78 -22.71 0.75
N PHE A 35 -9.38 -21.58 0.34
CA PHE A 35 -9.05 -20.26 0.86
C PHE A 35 -10.10 -19.66 1.79
N VAL A 36 -11.26 -20.31 2.00
CA VAL A 36 -12.36 -19.75 2.81
C VAL A 36 -11.92 -19.43 4.24
N ASN A 37 -11.13 -20.32 4.85
CA ASN A 37 -10.75 -20.23 6.25
C ASN A 37 -9.46 -19.41 6.48
N ARG A 38 -8.79 -18.96 5.41
CA ARG A 38 -7.49 -18.26 5.52
C ARG A 38 -7.68 -16.75 5.40
N ASN A 39 -7.37 -16.04 6.48
CA ASN A 39 -7.41 -14.58 6.50
C ASN A 39 -6.08 -13.96 6.02
N GLY A 40 -5.85 -14.01 4.71
CA GLY A 40 -4.70 -13.36 4.05
C GLY A 40 -3.47 -14.24 3.88
N GLY A 41 -2.49 -13.75 3.12
CA GLY A 41 -1.27 -14.51 2.80
C GLY A 41 -1.55 -15.74 1.94
N TYR A 42 -2.10 -15.55 0.74
CA TYR A 42 -2.48 -16.64 -0.16
C TYR A 42 -1.33 -17.17 -1.03
N THR A 43 -0.19 -16.47 -1.04
CA THR A 43 0.97 -16.82 -1.86
C THR A 43 2.23 -16.94 -1.02
N ARG A 44 3.10 -17.86 -1.42
CA ARG A 44 4.45 -18.03 -0.89
C ARG A 44 5.47 -17.77 -1.97
N ILE A 45 6.59 -17.14 -1.61
CA ILE A 45 7.70 -16.85 -2.51
C ILE A 45 8.98 -17.45 -1.94
N TYR A 46 9.60 -18.36 -2.66
CA TYR A 46 10.94 -18.88 -2.38
C TYR A 46 11.97 -18.19 -3.27
N LYS A 47 13.09 -17.77 -2.68
CA LYS A 47 14.21 -17.24 -3.46
C LYS A 47 15.03 -18.41 -3.97
N LEU A 48 15.17 -18.51 -5.29
CA LEU A 48 15.98 -19.54 -5.94
C LEU A 48 17.38 -19.02 -6.28
N VAL A 49 18.22 -19.94 -6.74
CA VAL A 49 19.55 -19.63 -7.30
C VAL A 49 19.38 -18.75 -8.55
N PRO A 50 20.31 -17.80 -8.82
CA PRO A 50 20.25 -16.98 -10.03
C PRO A 50 20.19 -17.80 -11.32
N ARG A 51 19.49 -17.26 -12.32
CA ARG A 51 19.37 -17.86 -13.65
C ARG A 51 20.73 -17.95 -14.31
N ARG A 52 21.02 -19.10 -14.91
CA ARG A 52 22.27 -19.34 -15.63
C ARG A 52 22.29 -18.51 -16.91
N GLY A 53 23.39 -17.79 -17.15
CA GLY A 53 23.62 -16.99 -18.35
C GLY A 53 23.57 -15.48 -18.10
N ASP A 54 22.53 -14.99 -17.44
CA ASP A 54 22.30 -13.55 -17.19
C ASP A 54 22.36 -13.16 -15.70
N ALA A 55 22.60 -14.13 -14.81
CA ALA A 55 22.58 -13.96 -13.35
C ALA A 55 21.27 -13.33 -12.82
N GLY A 56 20.16 -13.45 -13.56
CA GLY A 56 18.88 -12.90 -13.17
C GLY A 56 18.36 -13.51 -11.87
N SER A 57 17.84 -12.70 -10.95
CA SER A 57 17.24 -13.22 -9.71
C SER A 57 15.92 -13.93 -10.00
N VAL A 58 15.83 -15.21 -9.63
CA VAL A 58 14.62 -16.02 -9.81
C VAL A 58 13.97 -16.29 -8.46
N GLY A 59 12.65 -16.30 -8.44
CA GLY A 59 11.86 -16.80 -7.32
C GLY A 59 10.77 -17.76 -7.79
N LEU A 60 10.44 -18.73 -6.96
CA LEU A 60 9.30 -19.62 -7.13
C LEU A 60 8.11 -19.03 -6.36
N ILE A 61 6.99 -18.83 -7.04
CA ILE A 61 5.75 -18.35 -6.44
C ILE A 61 4.71 -19.46 -6.48
N GLU A 62 4.10 -19.74 -5.33
CA GLU A 62 3.11 -20.80 -5.16
C GLU A 62 1.89 -20.28 -4.40
N LEU A 63 0.75 -20.92 -4.63
CA LEU A 63 -0.44 -20.76 -3.79
C LEU A 63 -0.27 -21.60 -2.52
N ILE A 64 -0.77 -21.09 -1.40
CA ILE A 64 -0.65 -21.77 -0.10
C ILE A 64 -1.85 -22.70 0.12
N ASP A 65 -1.60 -23.92 0.60
CA ASP A 65 -2.65 -24.90 0.88
C ASP A 65 -3.43 -24.57 2.17
N ALA A 66 -4.66 -25.06 2.29
CA ALA A 66 -5.58 -24.75 3.40
C ALA A 66 -4.96 -24.93 4.80
N ASP A 67 -4.14 -25.96 5.00
CA ASP A 67 -3.62 -26.37 6.32
C ASP A 67 -2.35 -25.63 6.78
N ASP A 68 -1.80 -24.75 5.95
CA ASP A 68 -0.54 -24.06 6.27
C ASP A 68 -0.73 -22.96 7.34
N GLU A 69 -0.15 -23.12 8.53
CA GLU A 69 -0.24 -22.15 9.63
C GLU A 69 0.36 -20.76 9.30
N GLY A 70 0.99 -20.63 8.13
CA GLY A 70 1.51 -19.36 7.63
C GLY A 70 2.88 -19.04 8.21
N TYR A 71 3.52 -18.00 7.64
CA TYR A 71 4.83 -17.57 8.11
C TYR A 71 4.67 -16.79 9.43
N SER A 72 4.95 -17.44 10.56
CA SER A 72 4.88 -16.88 11.93
C SER A 72 5.96 -15.82 12.24
N GLY A 73 6.76 -15.42 11.25
CA GLY A 73 7.75 -14.37 11.40
C GLY A 73 7.06 -13.02 11.55
N THR A 74 6.89 -12.57 12.79
CA THR A 74 6.68 -11.16 13.14
C THR A 74 7.66 -10.32 12.33
N ARG A 75 7.18 -9.66 11.27
CA ARG A 75 7.96 -8.60 10.61
C ARG A 75 8.18 -7.53 11.66
N LYS A 76 9.35 -7.54 12.31
CA LYS A 76 9.89 -6.33 12.94
C LYS A 76 9.81 -5.26 11.87
N LYS A 77 8.87 -4.31 12.02
CA LYS A 77 8.87 -3.07 11.26
C LYS A 77 10.27 -2.50 11.46
N LYS A 78 11.16 -2.65 10.46
CA LYS A 78 12.32 -1.77 10.38
C LYS A 78 11.70 -0.40 10.24
N ALA A 79 11.65 0.32 11.37
CA ALA A 79 11.28 1.72 11.40
C ALA A 79 12.10 2.38 10.28
N ARG A 80 11.42 2.79 9.22
CA ARG A 80 12.03 3.71 8.27
C ARG A 80 12.42 4.90 9.15
N LYS A 81 13.71 5.08 9.41
CA LYS A 81 14.22 6.31 10.02
C LYS A 81 13.64 7.43 9.17
N ALA A 82 12.61 8.10 9.69
CA ALA A 82 12.10 9.30 9.10
C ALA A 82 13.26 10.28 9.12
N ALA A 83 13.83 10.56 7.95
CA ALA A 83 14.70 11.70 7.78
C ALA A 83 13.95 12.93 8.30
N PRO A 84 14.60 13.82 9.06
CA PRO A 84 13.91 14.83 9.85
C PRO A 84 13.38 15.94 8.95
N ARG A 85 12.17 15.74 8.39
CA ARG A 85 11.39 16.82 7.75
C ARG A 85 10.73 17.75 8.76
N ALA A 86 10.97 17.57 10.07
CA ALA A 86 10.49 18.45 11.13
C ALA A 86 11.29 19.76 11.25
N LYS A 87 12.43 19.93 10.56
CA LYS A 87 13.16 21.21 10.51
C LYS A 87 12.71 22.17 9.40
N ALA A 88 11.88 21.74 8.46
CA ALA A 88 11.40 22.59 7.37
C ALA A 88 10.05 23.26 7.65
N ILE A 89 9.28 22.80 8.66
CA ILE A 89 7.98 23.40 9.02
C ILE A 89 8.17 24.54 10.03
N LYS A 90 9.11 24.42 10.98
CA LYS A 90 9.41 25.49 11.96
C LYS A 90 10.07 26.76 11.40
N ALA A 91 10.59 26.73 10.17
CA ALA A 91 11.19 27.90 9.54
C ALA A 91 10.18 28.71 8.68
N ASN A 92 9.00 28.16 8.40
CA ASN A 92 8.00 28.81 7.55
C ASN A 92 6.83 29.41 8.36
N GLU A 93 6.72 29.07 9.65
CA GLU A 93 5.75 29.69 10.58
C GLU A 93 6.34 30.97 11.19
N SER A 94 7.64 30.98 11.51
CA SER A 94 8.36 32.16 12.03
C SER A 94 8.64 33.27 11.02
N ALA A 95 8.35 33.05 9.72
CA ALA A 95 8.49 34.07 8.68
C ALA A 95 7.14 34.72 8.30
N LYS A 96 6.02 34.11 8.71
CA LYS A 96 4.68 34.63 8.43
C LYS A 96 4.15 35.51 9.57
N GLU A 97 4.57 35.22 10.81
CA GLU A 97 4.21 36.01 12.00
C GLU A 97 5.04 37.31 12.15
N ALA A 98 6.14 37.45 11.40
CA ALA A 98 6.96 38.66 11.38
C ALA A 98 6.58 39.64 10.25
N GLN A 99 5.58 39.32 9.40
CA GLN A 99 5.08 40.22 8.35
C GLN A 99 3.73 40.85 8.70
N GLU A 100 2.91 40.24 9.58
CA GLU A 100 1.66 40.87 10.05
C GLU A 100 1.88 41.96 11.11
N GLU A 101 2.98 41.95 11.86
CA GLU A 101 3.28 43.00 12.87
C GLU A 101 3.98 44.25 12.30
N VAL A 102 4.59 44.18 11.12
CA VAL A 102 5.20 45.38 10.48
C VAL A 102 4.18 46.20 9.68
N GLU A 103 3.14 45.57 9.13
CA GLU A 103 2.04 46.28 8.43
C GLU A 103 1.03 46.93 9.39
N SER A 104 0.95 46.48 10.65
CA SER A 104 0.11 47.07 11.70
C SER A 104 0.75 48.32 12.33
N HIS A 105 2.10 48.36 12.44
CA HIS A 105 2.82 49.51 12.99
C HIS A 105 2.93 50.69 12.01
N GLU A 106 3.07 50.45 10.69
CA GLU A 106 3.17 51.53 9.70
C GLU A 106 1.83 52.24 9.46
N ASN A 107 0.68 51.54 9.59
CA ASN A 107 -0.64 52.16 9.45
C ASN A 107 -1.11 52.95 10.68
N ALA A 108 -0.52 52.73 11.86
CA ALA A 108 -0.86 53.47 13.08
C ALA A 108 -0.13 54.82 13.17
N GLU A 109 1.08 54.93 12.60
CA GLU A 109 1.88 56.17 12.65
C GLU A 109 1.36 57.22 11.65
N LEU A 110 0.87 56.78 10.47
CA LEU A 110 0.26 57.66 9.44
C LEU A 110 -1.11 58.25 9.81
N GLN A 111 -1.79 57.76 10.86
CA GLN A 111 -3.06 58.32 11.34
C GLN A 111 -2.91 59.30 12.52
N SER A 112 -1.68 59.51 13.01
CA SER A 112 -1.40 60.42 14.12
C SER A 112 -0.80 61.78 13.71
N GLU A 113 -0.57 62.00 12.41
CA GLU A 113 -0.06 63.26 11.84
C GLU A 113 -1.04 63.96 10.86
N ALA A 114 -2.35 63.72 10.99
CA ALA A 114 -3.40 64.43 10.24
C ALA A 114 -4.39 65.18 11.16
#